data_AF-A0A2M6GH07-F1
#
_entry.id   AF-A0A2M6GH07-F1
#
_cell.length_a   1.000
_cell.length_b   1.000
_cell.length_c   1.000
_cell.angle_alpha   90.00
_cell.angle_beta   90.00
_cell.angle_gamma   90.00
#
_symmetry.space_group_name_H-M   'P 1'
#
loop_
_entity.id
_entity.type
_entity.pdbx_description
1 polymer ?
#
loop_
_entity_poly.entity_id
_entity_poly.type
_entity_poly.pdbx_seq_one_letter_code
_entity_poly.pdbx_strand_id
1 'polypeptide(L)'
;MPAENTPGIIYEPVPKDRDQAFYRYDGFIPWLTTRKILTQPFKILRHNRQDVAGLIYKARFLDERLLNEITKPEWLRIANSMQASLTDEVLMKAVAAFPEPVQKKAGASTLELLQKRRDKIPTLAAKMYALLARKVTIAGTDEKELFRVTRSDEKTLVQVFSVSDNTSAAKLFYEREFSASETKEITLRGLGQDDEFIVVGQATKSPLLVIYGDKGQDKITDTSEVKGLGKKTVVYDNRSATTLQLGPESKNKTSDKVEIKEYERIMP
;
A
#
# COMPACT_ATOMS: atom_id res chain seq x y z
N MET A 1 26.43 -6.95 1.55
CA MET A 1 27.14 -5.67 1.39
C MET A 1 26.51 -4.97 0.20
N PRO A 2 25.89 -3.80 0.33
CA PRO A 2 25.55 -3.00 -0.83
C PRO A 2 26.70 -2.05 -1.17
N ALA A 3 26.95 -1.96 -2.47
CA ALA A 3 27.91 -1.07 -3.09
C ALA A 3 27.31 0.34 -3.25
N GLU A 4 28.22 1.32 -3.25
CA GLU A 4 28.17 2.62 -3.93
C GLU A 4 27.34 3.78 -3.35
N ASN A 5 28.10 4.85 -3.04
CA ASN A 5 27.70 6.16 -2.56
C ASN A 5 26.86 6.94 -3.58
N THR A 6 25.54 6.86 -3.43
CA THR A 6 24.67 8.01 -3.74
C THR A 6 24.36 8.68 -2.40
N PRO A 7 24.33 10.02 -2.23
CA PRO A 7 23.86 10.64 -1.00
C PRO A 7 22.36 10.31 -0.85
N GLY A 8 22.08 9.16 -0.26
CA GLY A 8 20.73 8.70 -0.01
C GLY A 8 20.17 9.44 1.19
N ILE A 9 18.91 9.86 1.10
CA ILE A 9 18.18 10.33 2.27
C ILE A 9 17.95 9.10 3.16
N ILE A 10 18.53 9.10 4.35
CA ILE A 10 18.31 8.06 5.35
C ILE A 10 17.03 8.42 6.12
N TYR A 11 16.03 7.56 6.01
CA TYR A 11 14.82 7.67 6.81
C TYR A 11 14.99 6.84 8.09
N GLU A 12 14.93 7.49 9.25
CA GLU A 12 14.94 6.82 10.54
C GLU A 12 13.54 6.87 11.17
N PRO A 13 12.95 5.72 11.54
CA PRO A 13 11.68 5.72 12.23
C PRO A 13 11.84 6.26 13.66
N VAL A 14 11.19 7.40 13.96
CA VAL A 14 11.16 7.95 15.32
C VAL A 14 9.88 7.49 16.03
N PRO A 15 9.95 6.57 17.00
CA PRO A 15 8.77 6.08 17.71
C PRO A 15 8.26 7.13 18.70
N LYS A 16 7.25 7.89 18.29
CA LYS A 16 6.70 9.02 19.06
C LYS A 16 5.81 8.58 20.23
N ASP A 17 4.89 7.65 19.99
CA ASP A 17 3.89 7.21 20.98
C ASP A 17 3.98 5.70 21.24
N ARG A 18 4.53 5.32 22.41
CA ARG A 18 4.68 3.91 22.86
C ARG A 18 3.69 3.51 23.95
N ASP A 19 2.98 4.48 24.51
CA ASP A 19 2.02 4.34 25.61
C ASP A 19 0.86 3.39 25.27
N GLN A 20 0.49 3.29 23.99
CA GLN A 20 -0.58 2.39 23.53
C GLN A 20 -0.13 0.94 23.29
N ALA A 21 1.18 0.66 23.23
CA ALA A 21 1.69 -0.67 22.87
C ALA A 21 1.28 -1.77 23.86
N PHE A 22 1.10 -1.38 25.13
CA PHE A 22 0.73 -2.23 26.26
C PHE A 22 -0.58 -1.80 26.96
N TYR A 23 -1.42 -1.00 26.29
CA TYR A 23 -2.62 -0.47 26.92
C TYR A 23 -3.67 -1.55 27.20
N ARG A 24 -4.06 -1.72 28.48
CA ARG A 24 -5.02 -2.73 28.94
C ARG A 24 -6.18 -2.06 29.68
N TYR A 25 -7.41 -2.26 29.20
CA TYR A 25 -8.63 -1.93 29.93
C TYR A 25 -9.13 -3.17 30.68
N ASP A 26 -9.07 -3.16 32.01
CA ASP A 26 -9.63 -4.19 32.89
C ASP A 26 -10.79 -3.62 33.73
N GLY A 27 -11.76 -4.47 34.05
CA GLY A 27 -12.89 -4.14 34.94
C GLY A 27 -14.26 -4.31 34.28
N PHE A 28 -15.30 -4.40 35.10
CA PHE A 28 -16.68 -4.64 34.66
C PHE A 28 -17.20 -3.56 33.70
N ILE A 29 -16.92 -2.28 34.00
CA ILE A 29 -17.39 -1.14 33.20
C ILE A 29 -16.67 -1.10 31.83
N PRO A 30 -15.32 -1.15 31.72
CA PRO A 30 -14.65 -1.25 30.43
C PRO A 30 -15.02 -2.53 29.64
N TRP A 31 -15.24 -3.66 30.32
CA TRP A 31 -15.72 -4.88 29.69
C TRP A 31 -17.11 -4.72 29.05
N LEU A 32 -18.00 -3.96 29.69
CA LEU A 32 -19.34 -3.68 29.18
C LEU A 32 -19.31 -2.71 27.99
N THR A 33 -18.48 -1.65 28.07
CA THR A 33 -18.39 -0.63 27.01
C THR A 33 -17.64 -1.12 25.76
N THR A 34 -16.73 -2.09 25.90
CA THR A 34 -15.97 -2.65 24.76
C THR A 34 -16.68 -3.78 24.02
N ARG A 35 -17.87 -4.21 24.48
CA ARG A 35 -18.74 -5.17 23.77
C ARG A 35 -19.65 -4.53 22.72
N LYS A 36 -19.94 -3.23 22.82
CA LYS A 36 -20.88 -2.53 21.91
C LYS A 36 -20.25 -1.24 21.36
N ILE A 37 -19.78 -1.33 20.11
CA ILE A 37 -19.88 -0.31 19.04
C ILE A 37 -19.23 1.08 19.24
N LEU A 38 -18.83 1.52 20.44
CA LEU A 38 -18.56 2.95 20.69
C LEU A 38 -17.09 3.39 20.79
N THR A 39 -16.10 2.54 20.48
CA THR A 39 -14.70 3.01 20.49
C THR A 39 -13.83 2.39 19.39
N GLN A 40 -13.95 2.88 18.15
CA GLN A 40 -12.95 2.60 17.12
C GLN A 40 -11.50 3.03 17.47
N PRO A 41 -11.22 4.05 18.33
CA PRO A 41 -9.83 4.37 18.68
C PRO A 41 -9.26 3.58 19.87
N PHE A 42 -10.06 2.86 20.67
CA PHE A 42 -9.60 2.16 21.89
C PHE A 42 -9.60 0.63 21.74
N LYS A 43 -8.85 0.12 20.77
CA LYS A 43 -8.75 -1.33 20.52
C LYS A 43 -7.78 -1.99 21.51
N ILE A 44 -8.35 -2.63 22.54
CA ILE A 44 -7.67 -3.30 23.67
C ILE A 44 -6.66 -4.38 23.21
N LEU A 45 -5.60 -4.58 24.00
CA LEU A 45 -4.77 -5.79 24.04
C LEU A 45 -5.61 -7.07 24.20
N ARG A 46 -6.04 -7.69 23.10
CA ARG A 46 -6.59 -9.05 23.11
C ARG A 46 -5.73 -10.00 22.29
N HIS A 47 -5.66 -11.24 22.75
CA HIS A 47 -4.90 -12.35 22.18
C HIS A 47 -5.23 -12.69 20.72
N ASN A 48 -6.43 -12.29 20.27
CA ASN A 48 -7.00 -12.64 18.99
C ASN A 48 -7.32 -11.38 18.18
N ARG A 49 -6.28 -10.68 17.71
CA ARG A 49 -6.43 -9.57 16.74
C ARG A 49 -6.63 -10.16 15.34
N GLN A 50 -7.84 -10.65 15.07
CA GLN A 50 -8.19 -11.22 13.75
C GLN A 50 -8.46 -10.13 12.71
N ASP A 51 -8.85 -8.93 13.14
CA ASP A 51 -9.13 -7.79 12.28
C ASP A 51 -7.86 -6.99 11.96
N VAL A 52 -7.03 -7.54 11.08
CA VAL A 52 -5.83 -6.87 10.56
C VAL A 52 -6.22 -5.59 9.81
N ALA A 53 -7.32 -5.63 9.05
CA ALA A 53 -7.81 -4.49 8.29
C ALA A 53 -8.11 -3.28 9.18
N GLY A 54 -8.80 -3.49 10.30
CA GLY A 54 -9.09 -2.42 11.24
C GLY A 54 -7.87 -1.92 12.04
N LEU A 55 -6.77 -2.67 12.11
CA LEU A 55 -5.52 -2.19 12.73
C LEU A 55 -4.75 -1.26 11.81
N ILE A 56 -4.68 -1.60 10.53
CA ILE A 56 -3.91 -0.84 9.53
C ILE A 56 -4.71 0.33 8.97
N TYR A 57 -6.03 0.39 9.20
CA TYR A 57 -6.92 1.37 8.57
C TYR A 57 -6.45 2.82 8.68
N LYS A 58 -5.90 3.23 9.84
CA LYS A 58 -5.38 4.60 10.02
C LYS A 58 -4.08 4.83 9.24
N ALA A 59 -3.20 3.82 9.19
CA ALA A 59 -1.92 3.89 8.49
C ALA A 59 -2.04 3.63 6.98
N ARG A 60 -3.19 3.12 6.51
CA ARG A 60 -3.39 2.66 5.13
C ARG A 60 -2.94 3.67 4.07
N PHE A 61 -3.16 4.96 4.31
CA PHE A 61 -2.78 6.01 3.36
C PHE A 61 -1.26 6.07 3.16
N LEU A 62 -0.51 5.97 4.26
CA LEU A 62 0.95 5.96 4.21
C LEU A 62 1.45 4.61 3.68
N ASP A 63 0.87 3.51 4.15
CA ASP A 63 1.26 2.15 3.75
C ASP A 63 1.06 1.92 2.24
N GLU A 64 -0.07 2.39 1.67
CA GLU A 64 -0.34 2.31 0.23
C GLU A 64 0.66 3.10 -0.61
N ARG A 65 1.28 4.15 -0.04
CA ARG A 65 2.26 4.98 -0.77
C ARG A 65 3.68 4.47 -0.63
N LEU A 66 4.06 3.97 0.55
CA LEU A 66 5.43 3.56 0.83
C LEU A 66 5.70 2.08 0.52
N LEU A 67 4.66 1.24 0.56
CA LEU A 67 4.83 -0.22 0.51
C LEU A 67 4.30 -0.83 -0.80
N ASN A 68 3.86 -0.01 -1.76
CA ASN A 68 3.29 -0.48 -3.02
C ASN A 68 4.34 -1.03 -4.01
N GLU A 69 5.63 -0.97 -3.72
CA GLU A 69 6.69 -1.62 -4.52
C GLU A 69 7.12 -2.97 -3.93
N ILE A 70 6.86 -3.21 -2.65
CA ILE A 70 7.38 -4.38 -1.94
C ILE A 70 6.59 -5.64 -2.33
N THR A 71 7.30 -6.65 -2.77
CA THR A 71 6.73 -7.94 -3.18
C THR A 71 6.36 -8.82 -1.98
N LYS A 72 5.44 -9.78 -2.18
CA LYS A 72 5.08 -10.76 -1.15
C LYS A 72 6.28 -11.52 -0.55
N PRO A 73 7.24 -12.03 -1.36
CA PRO A 73 8.41 -12.69 -0.81
C PRO A 73 9.25 -11.77 0.08
N GLU A 74 9.39 -10.49 -0.29
CA GLU A 74 10.10 -9.50 0.54
C GLU A 74 9.38 -9.21 1.85
N TRP A 75 8.05 -9.03 1.81
CA TRP A 75 7.22 -8.90 3.00
C TRP A 75 7.44 -10.05 3.98
N LEU A 76 7.37 -11.29 3.48
CA LEU A 76 7.58 -12.48 4.32
C LEU A 76 9.02 -12.58 4.81
N ARG A 77 10.01 -12.25 3.98
CA ARG A 77 11.42 -12.23 4.37
C ARG A 77 11.67 -11.25 5.51
N ILE A 78 11.16 -10.03 5.41
CA ILE A 78 11.27 -9.00 6.46
C ILE A 78 10.55 -9.46 7.73
N ALA A 79 9.34 -10.00 7.61
CA ALA A 79 8.57 -10.49 8.74
C ALA A 79 9.28 -11.64 9.48
N ASN A 80 9.84 -12.60 8.76
CA ASN A 80 10.61 -13.70 9.33
C ASN A 80 11.90 -13.21 9.99
N SER A 81 12.61 -12.27 9.37
CA SER A 81 13.80 -11.65 9.95
C SER A 81 13.47 -10.91 11.26
N MET A 82 12.38 -10.15 11.28
CA MET A 82 11.88 -9.49 12.48
C MET A 82 11.52 -10.50 13.56
N GLN A 83 10.79 -11.57 13.22
CA GLN A 83 10.45 -12.64 14.15
C GLN A 83 11.70 -13.27 14.78
N ALA A 84 12.71 -13.59 13.96
CA ALA A 84 13.96 -14.20 14.41
C ALA A 84 14.79 -13.27 15.29
N SER A 85 14.72 -11.95 15.07
CA SER A 85 15.44 -10.96 15.90
C SER A 85 14.87 -10.82 17.32
N LEU A 86 13.61 -11.22 17.53
CA LEU A 86 12.91 -11.14 18.81
C LEU A 86 13.04 -12.46 19.60
N THR A 87 14.28 -12.86 19.91
CA THR A 87 14.54 -14.10 20.64
C THR A 87 13.89 -14.10 22.03
N ASP A 88 13.69 -15.28 22.62
CA ASP A 88 13.15 -15.38 23.99
C ASP A 88 14.01 -14.61 25.00
N GLU A 89 15.34 -14.60 24.82
CA GLU A 89 16.26 -13.81 25.64
C GLU A 89 15.97 -12.30 25.54
N VAL A 90 15.80 -11.77 24.33
CA VAL A 90 15.46 -10.36 24.11
C VAL A 90 14.13 -10.01 24.79
N LEU A 91 13.12 -10.88 24.66
CA LEU A 91 11.81 -10.66 25.29
C LEU A 91 11.88 -10.73 26.81
N MET A 92 12.61 -11.68 27.38
CA MET A 92 12.83 -11.80 28.82
C MET A 92 13.55 -10.57 29.37
N LYS A 93 14.63 -10.13 28.70
CA LYS A 93 15.39 -8.94 29.08
C LYS A 93 14.52 -7.68 29.06
N ALA A 94 13.64 -7.55 28.06
CA ALA A 94 12.71 -6.43 27.98
C ALA A 94 11.70 -6.40 29.15
N VAL A 95 11.16 -7.57 29.53
CA VAL A 95 10.23 -7.68 30.67
C VAL A 95 10.94 -7.49 32.02
N ALA A 96 12.20 -7.92 32.13
CA ALA A 96 13.02 -7.73 33.32
C ALA A 96 13.36 -6.26 33.60
N ALA A 97 13.26 -5.38 32.60
CA ALA A 97 13.47 -3.95 32.77
C ALA A 97 12.26 -3.23 33.43
N PHE A 98 11.15 -3.93 33.70
CA PHE A 98 10.03 -3.34 34.43
C PHE A 98 10.38 -3.08 35.90
N PRO A 99 9.82 -2.02 36.53
CA PRO A 99 9.90 -1.85 37.97
C PRO A 99 9.37 -3.08 38.72
N GLU A 100 10.00 -3.44 39.84
CA GLU A 100 9.70 -4.66 40.60
C GLU A 100 8.18 -4.87 40.88
N PRO A 101 7.40 -3.84 41.28
CA PRO A 101 5.96 -4.03 41.51
C PRO A 101 5.19 -4.43 40.24
N VAL A 102 5.60 -3.91 39.08
CA VAL A 102 4.98 -4.21 37.78
C VAL A 102 5.39 -5.60 37.32
N GLN A 103 6.66 -5.96 37.49
CA GLN A 103 7.17 -7.28 37.14
C GLN A 103 6.43 -8.38 37.92
N LYS A 104 6.27 -8.21 39.24
CA LYS A 104 5.49 -9.13 40.10
C LYS A 104 4.03 -9.25 39.66
N LYS A 105 3.40 -8.14 39.24
CA LYS A 105 1.97 -8.10 38.90
C LYS A 105 1.67 -8.58 37.48
N ALA A 106 2.55 -8.33 36.50
CA ALA A 106 2.24 -8.49 35.09
C ALA A 106 3.35 -9.14 34.25
N GLY A 107 4.57 -9.30 34.77
CA GLY A 107 5.74 -9.72 34.00
C GLY A 107 5.53 -11.02 33.21
N ALA A 108 5.10 -12.09 33.89
CA ALA A 108 4.86 -13.40 33.26
C ALA A 108 3.79 -13.32 32.15
N SER A 109 2.66 -12.67 32.42
CA SER A 109 1.58 -12.51 31.44
C SER A 109 2.00 -11.67 30.23
N THR A 110 2.86 -10.67 30.43
CA THR A 110 3.39 -9.82 29.35
C THR A 110 4.37 -10.59 28.49
N LEU A 111 5.26 -11.40 29.09
CA LEU A 111 6.21 -12.24 28.36
C LEU A 111 5.48 -13.23 27.45
N GLU A 112 4.50 -13.97 27.99
CA GLU A 112 3.69 -14.92 27.23
C GLU A 112 2.97 -14.23 26.06
N LEU A 113 2.42 -13.03 26.30
CA LEU A 113 1.76 -12.26 25.25
C LEU A 113 2.73 -11.81 24.16
N LEU A 114 3.93 -11.36 24.53
CA LEU A 114 4.96 -10.93 23.57
C LEU A 114 5.42 -12.08 22.68
N GLN A 115 5.68 -13.26 23.26
CA GLN A 115 6.04 -14.47 22.50
C GLN A 115 4.94 -14.82 21.48
N LYS A 116 3.68 -14.88 21.92
CA LYS A 116 2.56 -15.18 21.02
C LYS A 116 2.32 -14.13 19.95
N ARG A 117 2.70 -12.86 20.19
CA ARG A 117 2.67 -11.79 19.18
C ARG A 117 3.78 -11.96 18.16
N ARG A 118 5.01 -12.21 18.63
CA ARG A 118 6.16 -12.54 17.77
C ARG A 118 5.82 -13.68 16.82
N ASP A 119 5.26 -14.76 17.35
CA ASP A 119 4.98 -15.96 16.57
C ASP A 119 3.92 -15.74 15.48
N LYS A 120 3.11 -14.68 15.60
CA LYS A 120 2.10 -14.29 14.61
C LYS A 120 2.61 -13.31 13.55
N ILE A 121 3.83 -12.77 13.68
CA ILE A 121 4.36 -11.75 12.77
C ILE A 121 4.26 -12.17 11.30
N PRO A 122 4.73 -13.35 10.86
CA PRO A 122 4.66 -13.74 9.45
C PRO A 122 3.23 -13.83 8.92
N THR A 123 2.32 -14.41 9.72
CA THR A 123 0.90 -14.54 9.37
C THR A 123 0.22 -13.17 9.26
N LEU A 124 0.56 -12.22 10.14
CA LEU A 124 0.03 -10.86 10.09
C LEU A 124 0.58 -10.10 8.88
N ALA A 125 1.88 -10.22 8.59
CA ALA A 125 2.51 -9.61 7.42
C ALA A 125 1.88 -10.12 6.12
N ALA A 126 1.64 -11.42 5.99
CA ALA A 126 0.95 -12.00 4.84
C ALA A 126 -0.46 -11.41 4.62
N LYS A 127 -1.21 -11.24 5.72
CA LYS A 127 -2.55 -10.62 5.68
C LYS A 127 -2.49 -9.14 5.32
N MET A 128 -1.52 -8.40 5.86
CA MET A 128 -1.31 -6.99 5.52
C MET A 128 -0.98 -6.82 4.04
N TYR A 129 -0.02 -7.60 3.52
CA TYR A 129 0.28 -7.62 2.09
C TYR A 129 -0.97 -7.89 1.25
N ALA A 130 -1.75 -8.92 1.58
CA ALA A 130 -2.95 -9.27 0.80
C ALA A 130 -4.01 -8.16 0.79
N LEU A 131 -4.09 -7.34 1.84
CA LEU A 131 -4.98 -6.17 1.89
C LEU A 131 -4.46 -5.05 0.99
N LEU A 132 -3.17 -4.70 1.12
CA LEU A 132 -2.53 -3.61 0.37
C LEU A 132 -2.38 -3.93 -1.13
N ALA A 133 -2.07 -5.18 -1.48
CA ALA A 133 -1.88 -5.61 -2.86
C ALA A 133 -3.20 -5.78 -3.65
N ARG A 134 -4.35 -5.75 -2.96
CA ARG A 134 -5.66 -5.95 -3.59
C ARG A 134 -6.08 -4.77 -4.46
N LYS A 135 -5.82 -3.55 -4.00
CA LYS A 135 -6.07 -2.29 -4.71
C LYS A 135 -4.86 -1.40 -4.54
N VAL A 136 -4.21 -1.04 -5.63
CA VAL A 136 -2.95 -0.31 -5.59
C VAL A 136 -3.10 1.00 -6.33
N THR A 137 -2.67 2.10 -5.71
CA THR A 137 -2.56 3.40 -6.36
C THR A 137 -1.09 3.69 -6.64
N ILE A 138 -0.80 4.13 -7.85
CA ILE A 138 0.52 4.54 -8.32
C ILE A 138 0.34 5.97 -8.81
N ALA A 139 0.98 6.90 -8.14
CA ALA A 139 0.92 8.31 -8.47
C ALA A 139 2.25 8.75 -9.10
N GLY A 140 2.16 9.61 -10.10
CA GLY A 140 3.26 10.37 -10.66
C GLY A 140 3.71 11.49 -9.72
N THR A 141 4.30 12.51 -10.31
CA THR A 141 4.79 13.70 -9.63
C THR A 141 4.05 14.95 -10.15
N ASP A 142 4.56 16.14 -9.86
CA ASP A 142 4.06 17.37 -10.50
C ASP A 142 4.84 17.69 -11.80
N GLU A 143 5.69 16.76 -12.25
CA GLU A 143 6.42 16.81 -13.50
C GLU A 143 5.72 15.93 -14.55
N LYS A 144 6.37 15.77 -15.71
CA LYS A 144 5.85 14.97 -16.82
C LYS A 144 6.28 13.52 -16.67
N GLU A 145 5.32 12.62 -16.77
CA GLU A 145 5.53 11.19 -16.71
C GLU A 145 5.02 10.41 -17.93
N LEU A 146 5.70 9.30 -18.19
CA LEU A 146 5.23 8.23 -19.05
C LEU A 146 4.87 7.01 -18.19
N PHE A 147 3.58 6.68 -18.16
CA PHE A 147 3.06 5.45 -17.58
C PHE A 147 2.96 4.38 -18.67
N ARG A 148 3.75 3.32 -18.55
CA ARG A 148 3.67 2.16 -19.44
C ARG A 148 3.09 0.96 -18.70
N VAL A 149 1.99 0.43 -19.22
CA VAL A 149 1.31 -0.76 -18.71
C VAL A 149 1.37 -1.87 -19.76
N THR A 150 1.98 -3.00 -19.41
CA THR A 150 2.07 -4.17 -20.29
C THR A 150 1.30 -5.32 -19.67
N ARG A 151 0.24 -5.77 -20.35
CA ARG A 151 -0.56 -6.94 -19.98
C ARG A 151 0.01 -8.20 -20.63
N SER A 152 0.18 -9.27 -19.85
CA SER A 152 0.68 -10.56 -20.33
C SER A 152 0.06 -11.70 -19.53
N ASP A 153 -0.77 -12.52 -20.17
CA ASP A 153 -1.47 -13.64 -19.54
C ASP A 153 -2.26 -13.22 -18.28
N GLU A 154 -1.90 -13.67 -17.07
CA GLU A 154 -2.51 -13.25 -15.80
C GLU A 154 -1.72 -12.15 -15.05
N LYS A 155 -0.76 -11.53 -15.74
CA LYS A 155 0.17 -10.53 -15.19
C LYS A 155 -0.03 -9.15 -15.83
N THR A 156 0.33 -8.12 -15.09
CA THR A 156 0.32 -6.72 -15.57
C THR A 156 1.54 -6.01 -15.01
N LEU A 157 2.48 -5.65 -15.88
CA LEU A 157 3.66 -4.85 -15.54
C LEU A 157 3.31 -3.38 -15.65
N VAL A 158 3.59 -2.60 -14.61
CA VAL A 158 3.47 -1.14 -14.63
C VAL A 158 4.86 -0.55 -14.45
N GLN A 159 5.23 0.36 -15.35
CA GLN A 159 6.46 1.13 -15.31
C GLN A 159 6.12 2.61 -15.39
N VAL A 160 6.75 3.44 -14.56
CA VAL A 160 6.61 4.90 -14.61
C VAL A 160 7.97 5.53 -14.83
N PHE A 161 8.05 6.36 -15.86
CA PHE A 161 9.26 7.06 -16.24
C PHE A 161 9.04 8.57 -16.07
N SER A 162 9.98 9.25 -15.42
CA SER A 162 10.06 10.71 -15.45
C SER A 162 10.64 11.13 -16.80
N VAL A 163 9.99 12.11 -17.43
CA VAL A 163 10.38 12.67 -18.73
C VAL A 163 10.74 14.13 -18.48
N SER A 164 12.04 14.44 -18.42
CA SER A 164 12.49 15.83 -18.28
C SER A 164 12.79 16.45 -19.64
N ASP A 165 12.40 17.71 -19.82
CA ASP A 165 12.73 18.48 -21.03
C ASP A 165 14.25 18.72 -21.17
N ASN A 166 15.00 18.63 -20.07
CA ASN A 166 16.43 18.93 -19.99
C ASN A 166 17.34 17.70 -20.22
N THR A 167 16.78 16.50 -20.31
CA THR A 167 17.53 15.26 -20.50
C THR A 167 16.85 14.39 -21.55
N SER A 168 17.56 14.02 -22.61
CA SER A 168 16.99 13.21 -23.71
C SER A 168 16.59 11.78 -23.34
N ALA A 169 16.72 11.36 -22.07
CA ALA A 169 16.43 10.01 -21.62
C ALA A 169 15.39 10.01 -20.50
N ALA A 170 14.29 9.27 -20.70
CA ALA A 170 13.30 9.01 -19.66
C ALA A 170 13.90 8.15 -18.55
N LYS A 171 13.69 8.52 -17.28
CA LYS A 171 14.23 7.81 -16.10
C LYS A 171 13.15 6.97 -15.44
N LEU A 172 13.35 5.65 -15.40
CA LEU A 172 12.47 4.73 -14.64
C LEU A 172 12.59 5.04 -13.15
N PHE A 173 11.46 5.30 -12.48
CA PHE A 173 11.43 5.48 -11.03
C PHE A 173 10.40 4.60 -10.31
N TYR A 174 9.53 3.90 -11.04
CA TYR A 174 8.62 2.90 -10.49
C TYR A 174 8.51 1.71 -11.43
N GLU A 175 8.61 0.50 -10.90
CA GLU A 175 8.34 -0.74 -11.63
C GLU A 175 7.70 -1.77 -10.72
N ARG A 176 6.56 -2.35 -11.15
CA ARG A 176 5.96 -3.49 -10.47
C ARG A 176 5.16 -4.39 -11.40
N GLU A 177 5.35 -5.70 -11.24
CA GLU A 177 4.50 -6.71 -11.85
C GLU A 177 3.39 -7.14 -10.88
N PHE A 178 2.14 -7.07 -11.35
CA PHE A 178 0.94 -7.44 -10.61
C PHE A 178 0.35 -8.75 -11.15
N SER A 179 -0.06 -9.65 -10.25
CA SER A 179 -0.85 -10.84 -10.61
C SER A 179 -2.34 -10.58 -10.44
N ALA A 180 -3.15 -10.97 -11.43
CA ALA A 180 -4.61 -10.87 -11.36
C ALA A 180 -5.25 -11.73 -10.23
N SER A 181 -4.50 -12.69 -9.70
CA SER A 181 -4.92 -13.47 -8.53
C SER A 181 -4.88 -12.64 -7.24
N GLU A 182 -3.88 -11.79 -7.08
CA GLU A 182 -3.63 -10.97 -5.89
C GLU A 182 -4.27 -9.59 -6.00
N THR A 183 -4.16 -8.95 -7.18
CA THR A 183 -4.58 -7.57 -7.42
C THR A 183 -5.87 -7.52 -8.21
N LYS A 184 -6.80 -6.67 -7.77
CA LYS A 184 -8.11 -6.46 -8.40
C LYS A 184 -8.20 -5.13 -9.13
N GLU A 185 -7.46 -4.13 -8.68
CA GLU A 185 -7.51 -2.77 -9.21
C GLU A 185 -6.14 -2.12 -9.11
N ILE A 186 -5.71 -1.49 -10.20
CA ILE A 186 -4.53 -0.64 -10.28
C ILE A 186 -5.04 0.74 -10.69
N THR A 187 -4.79 1.74 -9.86
CA THR A 187 -5.12 3.14 -10.14
C THR A 187 -3.85 3.90 -10.48
N LEU A 188 -3.79 4.50 -11.66
CA LEU A 188 -2.71 5.40 -12.07
C LEU A 188 -3.18 6.85 -11.95
N ARG A 189 -2.32 7.73 -11.44
CA ARG A 189 -2.58 9.17 -11.35
C ARG A 189 -1.42 9.97 -11.92
N GLY A 190 -1.68 10.80 -12.93
CA GLY A 190 -0.71 11.71 -13.53
C GLY A 190 -0.36 12.89 -12.61
N LEU A 191 -1.41 13.54 -12.07
CA LEU A 191 -1.38 14.66 -11.11
C LEU A 191 -1.15 16.05 -11.73
N GLY A 192 -0.07 16.24 -12.49
CA GLY A 192 0.50 17.57 -12.70
C GLY A 192 0.55 18.07 -14.14
N GLN A 193 1.52 17.55 -14.90
CA GLN A 193 1.86 18.01 -16.26
C GLN A 193 1.19 17.15 -17.33
N ASP A 194 1.56 17.36 -18.58
CA ASP A 194 1.07 16.62 -19.74
C ASP A 194 1.59 15.17 -19.73
N ASP A 195 0.84 14.26 -19.10
CA ASP A 195 1.24 12.87 -18.91
C ASP A 195 0.83 11.96 -20.07
N GLU A 196 1.64 10.94 -20.33
CA GLU A 196 1.35 9.92 -21.34
C GLU A 196 1.11 8.55 -20.69
N PHE A 197 -0.03 7.93 -21.01
CA PHE A 197 -0.40 6.59 -20.57
C PHE A 197 -0.46 5.66 -21.78
N ILE A 198 0.36 4.61 -21.76
CA ILE A 198 0.43 3.60 -22.82
C ILE A 198 0.08 2.24 -22.22
N VAL A 199 -1.02 1.65 -22.70
CA VAL A 199 -1.50 0.32 -22.28
C VAL A 199 -1.45 -0.62 -23.47
N VAL A 200 -0.67 -1.70 -23.35
CA VAL A 200 -0.39 -2.65 -24.44
C VAL A 200 -0.43 -4.10 -23.97
N GLY A 201 -0.43 -5.02 -24.92
CA GLY A 201 -0.30 -6.46 -24.69
C GLY A 201 -1.63 -7.20 -24.59
N GLN A 202 -1.54 -8.52 -24.39
CA GLN A 202 -2.69 -9.42 -24.36
C GLN A 202 -2.70 -10.21 -23.06
N ALA A 203 -3.86 -10.29 -22.40
CA ALA A 203 -4.05 -11.01 -21.15
C ALA A 203 -5.24 -11.96 -21.21
N THR A 204 -5.13 -13.08 -20.50
CA THR A 204 -6.28 -13.94 -20.19
C THR A 204 -7.07 -13.38 -19.02
N LYS A 205 -6.39 -12.69 -18.10
CA LYS A 205 -6.99 -12.03 -16.93
C LYS A 205 -6.12 -10.86 -16.50
N SER A 206 -6.75 -9.72 -16.22
CA SER A 206 -6.03 -8.54 -15.74
C SER A 206 -6.81 -7.87 -14.60
N PRO A 207 -6.12 -7.24 -13.63
CA PRO A 207 -6.72 -6.25 -12.74
C PRO A 207 -7.48 -5.18 -13.53
N LEU A 208 -8.46 -4.53 -12.91
CA LEU A 208 -9.04 -3.31 -13.46
C LEU A 208 -7.98 -2.21 -13.45
N LEU A 209 -7.68 -1.63 -14.61
CA LEU A 209 -6.86 -0.43 -14.70
C LEU A 209 -7.77 0.81 -14.66
N VAL A 210 -7.52 1.71 -13.73
CA VAL A 210 -8.20 2.99 -13.62
C VAL A 210 -7.15 4.09 -13.82
N ILE A 211 -7.38 4.98 -14.78
CA ILE A 211 -6.48 6.08 -15.09
C ILE A 211 -7.17 7.39 -14.71
N TYR A 212 -6.45 8.21 -13.95
CA TYR A 212 -6.78 9.62 -13.71
C TYR A 212 -5.65 10.47 -14.30
N GLY A 213 -5.99 11.29 -15.30
CA GLY A 213 -5.05 12.28 -15.85
C GLY A 213 -4.74 13.37 -14.82
N ASP A 214 -5.81 13.97 -14.29
CA ASP A 214 -5.79 15.03 -13.25
C ASP A 214 -5.64 16.42 -13.88
N LYS A 215 -4.46 17.03 -13.82
CA LYS A 215 -4.14 18.31 -14.47
C LYS A 215 -3.18 18.04 -15.62
N GLY A 216 -3.24 18.87 -16.66
CA GLY A 216 -2.38 18.73 -17.83
C GLY A 216 -3.16 18.39 -19.10
N GLN A 217 -2.46 18.35 -20.22
CA GLN A 217 -2.97 17.85 -21.49
C GLN A 217 -2.52 16.41 -21.70
N ASP A 218 -3.31 15.48 -21.18
CA ASP A 218 -2.91 14.08 -21.11
C ASP A 218 -3.19 13.31 -22.40
N LYS A 219 -2.37 12.29 -22.64
CA LYS A 219 -2.54 11.37 -23.76
C LYS A 219 -2.67 9.94 -23.25
N ILE A 220 -3.81 9.31 -23.53
CA ILE A 220 -4.06 7.92 -23.17
C ILE A 220 -4.24 7.07 -24.42
N THR A 221 -3.36 6.07 -24.56
CA THR A 221 -3.40 5.06 -25.62
C THR A 221 -3.57 3.68 -25.01
N ASP A 222 -4.66 2.99 -25.34
CA ASP A 222 -4.90 1.60 -24.96
C ASP A 222 -5.12 0.74 -26.20
N THR A 223 -4.11 -0.03 -26.58
CA THR A 223 -4.15 -1.03 -27.66
C THR A 223 -4.10 -2.46 -27.11
N SER A 224 -4.37 -2.64 -25.81
CA SER A 224 -4.36 -3.94 -25.16
C SER A 224 -5.67 -4.71 -25.31
N GLU A 225 -5.62 -6.01 -25.03
CA GLU A 225 -6.77 -6.91 -25.08
C GLU A 225 -6.75 -7.86 -23.86
N VAL A 226 -7.91 -8.10 -23.25
CA VAL A 226 -8.08 -8.97 -22.09
C VAL A 226 -9.30 -9.86 -22.30
N LYS A 227 -9.07 -11.17 -22.43
CA LYS A 227 -10.15 -12.12 -22.69
C LYS A 227 -11.35 -11.93 -21.76
N GLY A 228 -12.53 -11.85 -22.37
CA GLY A 228 -13.82 -11.76 -21.68
C GLY A 228 -14.65 -10.57 -22.13
N LEU A 229 -15.81 -10.38 -21.49
CA LEU A 229 -16.77 -9.33 -21.85
C LEU A 229 -16.63 -8.05 -21.00
N GLY A 230 -15.77 -8.08 -19.99
CA GLY A 230 -15.61 -6.98 -19.04
C GLY A 230 -14.71 -5.88 -19.57
N LYS A 231 -15.05 -4.61 -19.31
CA LYS A 231 -14.13 -3.49 -19.53
C LYS A 231 -13.00 -3.56 -18.51
N LYS A 232 -11.76 -3.44 -18.97
CA LYS A 232 -10.54 -3.60 -18.15
C LYS A 232 -9.71 -2.35 -17.99
N THR A 233 -10.04 -1.30 -18.73
CA THR A 233 -9.45 0.03 -18.57
C THR A 233 -10.57 1.05 -18.43
N VAL A 234 -10.47 1.95 -17.46
CA VAL A 234 -11.43 3.04 -17.26
C VAL A 234 -10.65 4.34 -17.11
N VAL A 235 -10.99 5.34 -17.92
CA VAL A 235 -10.26 6.61 -17.97
C VAL A 235 -11.15 7.73 -17.47
N TYR A 236 -10.74 8.40 -16.39
CA TYR A 236 -11.37 9.58 -15.83
C TYR A 236 -10.45 10.78 -16.01
N ASP A 237 -10.88 11.76 -16.79
CA ASP A 237 -10.08 12.96 -17.02
C ASP A 237 -10.91 14.11 -17.64
N ASN A 238 -10.31 15.29 -17.75
CA ASN A 238 -10.91 16.45 -18.41
C ASN A 238 -10.98 16.26 -19.94
N ARG A 239 -12.19 16.08 -20.46
CA ARG A 239 -12.42 15.78 -21.88
C ARG A 239 -11.76 16.76 -22.85
N SER A 240 -11.70 18.06 -22.53
CA SER A 240 -11.08 19.05 -23.43
C SER A 240 -9.55 19.04 -23.40
N ALA A 241 -8.96 18.47 -22.36
CA ALA A 241 -7.51 18.39 -22.18
C ALA A 241 -6.96 16.97 -22.49
N THR A 242 -7.81 15.96 -22.64
CA THR A 242 -7.38 14.59 -22.90
C THR A 242 -7.44 14.19 -24.37
N THR A 243 -6.33 13.67 -24.91
CA THR A 243 -6.32 12.92 -26.18
C THR A 243 -6.46 11.41 -25.91
N LEU A 244 -7.43 10.77 -26.56
CA LEU A 244 -7.77 9.37 -26.32
C LEU A 244 -7.67 8.51 -27.59
N GLN A 245 -6.90 7.42 -27.49
CA GLN A 245 -6.96 6.29 -28.43
C GLN A 245 -7.27 5.03 -27.63
N LEU A 246 -8.54 4.61 -27.63
CA LEU A 246 -9.02 3.53 -26.75
C LEU A 246 -9.46 2.30 -27.54
N GLY A 247 -8.94 1.14 -27.14
CA GLY A 247 -9.40 -0.17 -27.60
C GLY A 247 -10.82 -0.50 -27.13
N PRO A 248 -11.41 -1.59 -27.64
CA PRO A 248 -12.80 -1.95 -27.38
C PRO A 248 -13.09 -2.25 -25.90
N GLU A 249 -12.09 -2.64 -25.10
CA GLU A 249 -12.24 -2.95 -23.67
C GLU A 249 -12.04 -1.77 -22.73
N SER A 250 -11.74 -0.60 -23.30
CA SER A 250 -11.62 0.65 -22.57
C SER A 250 -12.99 1.32 -22.38
N LYS A 251 -13.16 1.98 -21.24
CA LYS A 251 -14.34 2.80 -20.93
C LYS A 251 -13.92 4.25 -20.78
N ASN A 252 -14.36 5.09 -21.71
CA ASN A 252 -14.20 6.54 -21.60
C ASN A 252 -15.18 7.09 -20.54
N LYS A 253 -14.64 7.68 -19.47
CA LYS A 253 -15.37 8.39 -18.41
C LYS A 253 -14.93 9.85 -18.28
N THR A 254 -14.30 10.42 -19.31
CA THR A 254 -13.97 11.84 -19.37
C THR A 254 -15.21 12.73 -19.38
N SER A 255 -15.11 13.89 -18.73
CA SER A 255 -16.19 14.88 -18.64
C SER A 255 -15.62 16.29 -18.52
N ASP A 256 -16.43 17.28 -18.85
CA ASP A 256 -16.10 18.71 -18.69
C ASP A 256 -16.40 19.20 -17.25
N LYS A 257 -17.06 18.34 -16.45
CA LYS A 257 -17.44 18.60 -15.04
C LYS A 257 -16.89 17.53 -14.09
N VAL A 258 -15.76 16.90 -14.42
CA VAL A 258 -15.21 15.87 -13.52
C VAL A 258 -14.77 16.58 -12.24
N GLU A 259 -15.52 16.37 -11.15
CA GLU A 259 -14.92 16.41 -9.82
C GLU A 259 -13.97 15.20 -9.76
N ILE A 260 -12.75 15.38 -10.27
CA ILE A 260 -11.71 14.38 -10.10
C ILE A 260 -11.51 14.34 -8.60
N LYS A 261 -11.77 13.18 -7.98
CA LYS A 261 -11.49 13.02 -6.55
C LYS A 261 -10.04 13.39 -6.35
N GLU A 262 -9.81 14.54 -5.72
CA GLU A 262 -8.48 15.07 -5.46
C GLU A 262 -7.65 13.97 -4.83
N TYR A 263 -6.45 13.78 -5.37
CA TYR A 263 -5.51 12.89 -4.74
C TYR A 263 -4.98 13.58 -3.49
N GLU A 264 -5.58 13.26 -2.35
CA GLU A 264 -5.15 13.78 -1.06
C GLU A 264 -3.70 13.34 -0.84
N ARG A 265 -2.74 14.29 -0.77
CA ARG A 265 -1.30 13.98 -0.66
C ARG A 265 -0.83 13.86 0.79
N ILE A 266 -1.65 14.30 1.74
CA ILE A 266 -1.37 14.41 3.17
C ILE A 266 -2.59 13.88 3.93
N MET A 267 -2.40 13.19 5.05
CA MET A 267 -3.53 12.78 5.89
C MET A 267 -4.29 14.02 6.42
N PRO A 268 -5.64 13.98 6.51
CA PRO A 268 -6.41 14.98 7.25
C PRO A 268 -6.15 14.92 8.76
#